data_AF-A0A1Y4JI53-F1
#
_entry.id   AF-A0A1Y4JI53-F1
#
_cell.length_a   1.000
_cell.length_b   1.000
_cell.length_c   1.000
_cell.angle_alpha   90.00
_cell.angle_beta   90.00
_cell.angle_gamma   90.00
#
_symmetry.space_group_name_H-M   'P 1'
#
loop_
_entity.id
_entity.type
_entity.pdbx_description
1 polymer ?
#
loop_
_entity_poly.entity_id
_entity_poly.type
_entity_poly.pdbx_seq_one_letter_code
_entity_poly.pdbx_strand_id
1 'polypeptide(L)'
;MKQIITYILLFVGCILLLFKFLYENVPSTESDMLLRLYYIGGIVSGIFAFGAFFVAILTYYNQKKTGDLQRFETTLFNMLQLQQQITNELRYEDTEPDRNPNHGENTGWRTIEKRGRDVFEYFWLSKWFSFREIVDGKISFDEKSWYEGMVNVLTSRGSEAYNQLIEITIFDHYFRHLYRIIKFVDKNKELNDEEKYDYTSIVRATLSRFELVWLYYNSLYGTGKSKFKPLIEKYALLKNLRDEFLTISKDVIEKDYFRKYQMIIDDYQNYLTTDKNDKSKYYIGAFYNSRDKESFIKAIEDFKNSPAAKLDK
;
A
#
# COMPACT_ATOMS: atom_id res chain seq x y z
N MET A 1 41.35 -4.08 -7.44
CA MET A 1 42.69 -4.01 -6.80
C MET A 1 43.70 -3.17 -7.58
N LYS A 2 43.99 -3.44 -8.86
CA LYS A 2 45.00 -2.66 -9.63
C LYS A 2 44.77 -1.13 -9.64
N GLN A 3 43.53 -0.68 -9.85
CA GLN A 3 43.20 0.75 -9.87
C GLN A 3 43.46 1.46 -8.52
N ILE A 4 43.17 0.79 -7.40
CA ILE A 4 43.39 1.35 -6.05
C ILE A 4 44.89 1.54 -5.79
N ILE A 5 45.73 0.57 -6.21
CA ILE A 5 47.19 0.66 -6.07
C ILE A 5 47.74 1.83 -6.91
N THR A 6 47.22 2.05 -8.13
CA THR A 6 47.61 3.18 -8.98
C THR A 6 47.27 4.53 -8.35
N TYR A 7 46.08 4.68 -7.75
CA TYR A 7 45.70 5.92 -7.06
C TYR A 7 46.53 6.19 -5.81
N ILE A 8 46.87 5.15 -5.04
CA ILE A 8 47.76 5.28 -3.88
C ILE A 8 49.16 5.74 -4.32
N LEU A 9 49.72 5.15 -5.37
CA LEU A 9 51.03 5.55 -5.90
C LEU A 9 51.04 6.99 -6.42
N LEU A 10 49.99 7.41 -7.12
CA LEU A 10 49.83 8.81 -7.57
C LEU A 10 49.73 9.77 -6.38
N PHE A 11 48.96 9.42 -5.35
CA PHE A 11 48.82 10.24 -4.15
C PHE A 11 50.15 10.39 -3.39
N VAL A 12 50.90 9.30 -3.22
CA VAL A 12 52.23 9.32 -2.61
C VAL A 12 53.20 10.17 -3.45
N GLY A 13 53.16 10.04 -4.78
CA GLY A 13 53.95 10.86 -5.69
C GLY A 13 53.64 12.36 -5.56
N CYS A 14 52.37 12.74 -5.47
CA CYS A 14 51.95 14.12 -5.23
C CYS A 14 52.44 14.65 -3.89
N ILE A 15 52.40 13.86 -2.81
CA ILE A 15 52.93 14.27 -1.50
C ILE A 15 54.44 14.54 -1.57
N LEU A 16 55.20 13.68 -2.25
CA LEU A 16 56.65 13.84 -2.41
C LEU A 16 57.00 15.09 -3.22
N LEU A 17 56.24 15.37 -4.29
CA LEU A 17 56.41 16.59 -5.08
C LEU A 17 56.06 17.85 -4.28
N LEU A 18 54.99 17.80 -3.50
CA LEU A 18 54.56 18.90 -2.64
C LEU A 18 55.58 19.18 -1.53
N PHE A 19 56.16 18.12 -0.96
CA PHE A 19 57.24 18.22 0.01
C PHE A 19 58.49 18.86 -0.59
N LYS A 20 58.91 18.42 -1.79
CA LYS A 20 60.05 19.00 -2.51
C LYS A 20 59.84 20.48 -2.82
N PHE A 21 58.66 20.84 -3.32
CA PHE A 21 58.29 22.22 -3.61
C PHE A 21 58.34 23.11 -2.35
N LEU A 22 57.78 22.64 -1.23
CA LEU A 22 57.82 23.37 0.04
C LEU A 22 59.26 23.51 0.57
N TYR A 23 60.09 22.47 0.42
CA TYR A 23 61.50 22.53 0.84
C TYR A 23 62.32 23.58 0.09
N GLU A 24 62.04 23.75 -1.20
CA GLU A 24 62.71 24.74 -2.07
C GLU A 24 62.21 26.18 -1.86
N ASN A 25 60.95 26.37 -1.48
CA ASN A 25 60.29 27.68 -1.44
C ASN A 25 60.06 28.27 -0.03
N VAL A 26 60.25 27.50 1.05
CA VAL A 26 60.17 28.05 2.42
C VAL A 26 61.41 28.94 2.67
N PRO A 27 61.24 30.25 2.88
CA PRO A 27 62.35 31.16 3.11
C PRO A 27 62.95 30.86 4.48
N SER A 28 64.20 30.37 4.50
CA SER A 28 64.97 30.31 5.75
C SER A 28 66.13 31.28 5.66
N THR A 29 66.14 32.26 6.55
CA THR A 29 67.29 33.10 6.84
C THR A 29 68.33 32.37 7.70
N GLU A 30 67.97 31.21 8.28
CA GLU A 30 68.88 30.40 9.08
C GLU A 30 69.13 29.03 8.44
N SER A 31 70.37 28.54 8.58
CA SER A 31 70.88 27.29 8.04
C SER A 31 70.38 26.03 8.76
N ASP A 32 69.45 26.15 9.71
CA ASP A 32 68.99 25.02 10.51
C ASP A 32 67.92 24.19 9.77
N MET A 33 68.34 23.01 9.31
CA MET A 33 67.51 22.02 8.64
C MET A 33 66.28 21.62 9.48
N LEU A 34 66.40 21.62 10.81
CA LEU A 34 65.31 21.26 11.72
C LEU A 34 64.16 22.27 11.66
N LEU A 35 64.47 23.56 11.55
CA LEU A 35 63.48 24.62 11.51
C LEU A 35 62.67 24.60 10.20
N ARG A 36 63.33 24.33 9.05
CA ARG A 36 62.63 24.15 7.76
C ARG A 36 61.66 22.98 7.80
N LEU A 37 62.08 21.84 8.34
CA LEU A 37 61.24 20.65 8.46
C LEU A 37 60.00 20.91 9.34
N TYR A 38 60.16 21.69 10.41
CA TYR A 38 59.06 22.09 11.28
C TYR A 38 57.98 22.90 10.52
N TYR A 39 58.37 23.92 9.75
CA TYR A 39 57.42 24.72 8.96
C TYR A 39 56.70 23.89 7.89
N ILE A 40 57.44 23.03 7.18
CA ILE A 40 56.87 22.14 6.15
C ILE A 40 55.87 21.17 6.81
N GLY A 41 56.23 20.57 7.96
CA GLY A 41 55.34 19.69 8.72
C GLY A 41 54.05 20.39 9.16
N GLY A 42 54.14 21.66 9.57
CA GLY A 42 52.97 22.49 9.90
C GLY A 42 52.03 22.70 8.70
N ILE A 43 52.57 23.04 7.54
CA ILE A 43 51.77 23.24 6.30
C ILE A 43 51.13 21.91 5.87
N VAL A 44 51.91 20.85 5.82
CA VAL A 44 51.45 19.51 5.42
C VAL A 44 50.35 19.01 6.35
N SER A 45 50.54 19.12 7.67
CA SER A 45 49.53 18.72 8.65
C SER A 45 48.24 19.55 8.54
N GLY A 46 48.33 20.85 8.26
CA GLY A 46 47.18 21.69 7.98
C GLY A 46 46.37 21.25 6.75
N ILE A 47 47.06 20.91 5.64
CA ILE A 47 46.41 20.39 4.43
C ILE A 47 45.72 19.05 4.70
N PHE A 48 46.39 18.13 5.41
CA PHE A 48 45.80 16.86 5.79
C PHE A 48 44.60 17.04 6.71
N ALA A 49 44.66 17.93 7.69
CA ALA A 49 43.55 18.23 8.59
C ALA A 49 42.34 18.79 7.82
N PHE A 50 42.57 19.71 6.88
CA PHE A 50 41.50 20.25 6.03
C PHE A 50 40.89 19.18 5.12
N GLY A 51 41.72 18.33 4.50
CA GLY A 51 41.26 17.21 3.69
C GLY A 51 40.44 16.20 4.49
N ALA A 52 40.88 15.85 5.70
CA ALA A 52 40.15 14.97 6.60
C ALA A 52 38.80 15.59 7.01
N PHE A 53 38.76 16.89 7.30
CA PHE A 53 37.53 17.61 7.59
C PHE A 53 36.55 17.60 6.40
N PHE A 54 37.04 17.79 5.18
CA PHE A 54 36.22 17.71 3.96
C PHE A 54 35.63 16.30 3.76
N VAL A 55 36.45 15.26 3.92
CA VAL A 55 35.99 13.86 3.86
C VAL A 55 34.97 13.56 4.96
N ALA A 56 35.17 14.09 6.17
CA ALA A 56 34.22 13.95 7.27
C ALA A 56 32.87 14.60 6.94
N ILE A 57 32.87 15.79 6.32
CA ILE A 57 31.64 16.45 5.85
C ILE A 57 30.92 15.61 4.80
N LEU A 58 31.63 15.11 3.79
CA LEU A 58 31.04 14.23 2.77
C LEU A 58 30.45 12.96 3.37
N THR A 59 31.19 12.35 4.30
CA THR A 59 30.77 11.14 5.00
C THR A 59 29.53 11.42 5.84
N TYR A 60 29.47 12.56 6.53
CA TYR A 60 28.31 12.98 7.32
C TYR A 60 27.04 13.10 6.45
N TYR A 61 27.14 13.73 5.27
CA TYR A 61 25.97 13.85 4.37
C TYR A 61 25.50 12.50 3.85
N ASN A 62 26.41 11.60 3.47
CA ASN A 62 26.07 10.24 3.04
C ASN A 62 25.44 9.43 4.18
N GLN A 63 26.00 9.50 5.40
CA GLN A 63 25.48 8.82 6.58
C GLN A 63 24.12 9.34 7.00
N LYS A 64 23.87 10.65 6.91
CA LYS A 64 22.56 11.24 7.22
C LYS A 64 21.47 10.65 6.33
N LYS A 65 21.69 10.61 5.00
CA LYS A 65 20.73 10.05 4.05
C LYS A 65 20.43 8.58 4.34
N THR A 66 21.47 7.76 4.55
CA THR A 66 21.30 6.34 4.89
C THR A 66 20.58 6.15 6.23
N GLY A 67 20.91 6.97 7.23
CA GLY A 67 20.27 6.92 8.55
C GLY A 67 18.80 7.31 8.52
N ASP A 68 18.41 8.29 7.69
CA ASP A 68 17.01 8.69 7.53
C ASP A 68 16.20 7.59 6.82
N LEU A 69 16.76 6.95 5.79
CA LEU A 69 16.16 5.79 5.13
C LEU A 69 15.99 4.61 6.09
N GLN A 70 17.02 4.28 6.88
CA GLN A 70 16.97 3.18 7.84
C GLN A 70 15.91 3.43 8.94
N ARG A 71 15.79 4.68 9.42
CA ARG A 71 14.73 5.07 10.37
C ARG A 71 13.35 4.94 9.77
N PHE A 72 13.18 5.32 8.51
CA PHE A 72 11.94 5.13 7.78
C PHE A 72 11.59 3.64 7.65
N GLU A 73 12.52 2.81 7.15
CA GLU A 73 12.33 1.37 6.97
C GLU A 73 11.97 0.68 8.29
N THR A 74 12.72 0.97 9.36
CA THR A 74 12.44 0.44 10.70
C THR A 74 11.02 0.80 11.14
N THR A 75 10.60 2.05 10.95
CA THR A 75 9.24 2.49 11.30
C THR A 75 8.19 1.78 10.44
N LEU A 76 8.42 1.66 9.13
CA LEU A 76 7.51 0.98 8.21
C LEU A 76 7.34 -0.49 8.59
N PHE A 77 8.43 -1.22 8.84
CA PHE A 77 8.37 -2.63 9.21
C PHE A 77 7.73 -2.84 10.59
N ASN A 78 7.94 -1.93 11.55
CA ASN A 78 7.20 -1.96 12.81
C ASN A 78 5.69 -1.76 12.60
N MET A 79 5.29 -0.84 11.73
CA MET A 79 3.87 -0.69 11.38
C MET A 79 3.34 -1.93 10.66
N LEU A 80 4.11 -2.58 9.79
CA LEU A 80 3.71 -3.85 9.17
C LEU A 80 3.54 -4.97 10.20
N GLN A 81 4.41 -5.07 11.19
CA GLN A 81 4.26 -6.01 12.30
C GLN A 81 2.99 -5.73 13.11
N LEU A 82 2.73 -4.46 13.45
CA LEU A 82 1.49 -4.05 14.12
C LEU A 82 0.25 -4.39 13.27
N GLN A 83 0.32 -4.24 11.95
CA GLN A 83 -0.77 -4.65 11.05
C GLN A 83 -1.03 -6.15 11.12
N GLN A 84 0.03 -6.98 11.15
CA GLN A 84 -0.13 -8.42 11.31
C GLN A 84 -0.69 -8.79 12.68
N GLN A 85 -0.30 -8.09 13.75
CA GLN A 85 -0.89 -8.27 15.09
C GLN A 85 -2.37 -7.92 15.10
N ILE A 86 -2.76 -6.74 14.59
CA ILE A 86 -4.17 -6.35 14.45
C ILE A 86 -4.96 -7.40 13.68
N THR A 87 -4.38 -7.92 12.59
CA THR A 87 -5.01 -8.97 11.78
C THR A 87 -5.20 -10.24 12.60
N ASN A 88 -4.17 -10.72 13.29
CA ASN A 88 -4.20 -11.95 14.08
C ASN A 88 -5.13 -11.86 15.31
N GLU A 89 -5.28 -10.67 15.88
CA GLU A 89 -6.17 -10.39 17.02
C GLU A 89 -7.64 -10.23 16.62
N LEU A 90 -7.95 -10.09 15.32
CA LEU A 90 -9.35 -10.12 14.87
C LEU A 90 -9.99 -11.43 15.29
N ARG A 91 -11.09 -11.32 16.04
CA ARG A 91 -11.86 -12.45 16.54
C ARG A 91 -13.34 -12.18 16.39
N TYR A 92 -14.05 -13.15 15.84
CA TYR A 92 -15.49 -13.19 15.84
C TYR A 92 -15.94 -14.47 16.54
N GLU A 93 -16.79 -14.30 17.55
CA GLU A 93 -17.42 -15.39 18.28
C GLU A 93 -18.90 -15.08 18.39
N ASP A 94 -19.74 -16.01 17.95
CA ASP A 94 -21.18 -15.86 18.00
C ASP A 94 -21.86 -17.23 18.06
N THR A 95 -23.11 -17.25 18.50
CA THR A 95 -23.97 -18.43 18.47
C THR A 95 -25.11 -18.17 17.49
N GLU A 96 -25.03 -18.80 16.33
CA GLU A 96 -25.97 -18.58 15.24
C GLU A 96 -26.91 -19.79 15.10
N PRO A 97 -28.17 -19.59 14.68
CA PRO A 97 -29.05 -20.69 14.33
C PRO A 97 -28.44 -21.46 13.15
N ASP A 98 -28.40 -22.79 13.24
CA ASP A 98 -27.95 -23.66 12.17
C ASP A 98 -29.01 -23.69 11.07
N ARG A 99 -28.75 -22.91 10.03
CA ARG A 99 -29.63 -22.77 8.85
C ARG A 99 -29.19 -23.62 7.68
N ASN A 100 -28.50 -24.74 7.94
CA ASN A 100 -28.13 -25.67 6.90
C ASN A 100 -29.39 -26.20 6.18
N PRO A 101 -29.57 -25.95 4.88
CA PRO A 101 -30.76 -26.38 4.14
C PRO A 101 -30.94 -27.90 4.11
N ASN A 102 -29.89 -28.68 4.41
CA ASN A 102 -29.95 -30.14 4.49
C ASN A 102 -30.46 -30.70 5.84
N HIS A 103 -30.65 -29.86 6.87
CA HIS A 103 -30.99 -30.33 8.24
C HIS A 103 -32.48 -30.24 8.61
N GLY A 104 -33.37 -29.84 7.70
CA GLY A 104 -34.81 -29.70 7.99
C GLY A 104 -35.12 -28.62 9.04
N GLU A 105 -36.39 -28.48 9.43
CA GLU A 105 -36.91 -27.38 10.27
C GLU A 105 -36.39 -27.35 11.73
N ASN A 106 -35.52 -28.29 12.14
CA ASN A 106 -34.93 -28.32 13.47
C ASN A 106 -33.57 -27.59 13.46
N THR A 107 -33.60 -26.26 13.51
CA THR A 107 -32.40 -25.44 13.57
C THR A 107 -31.79 -25.52 14.97
N GLY A 108 -30.78 -26.37 15.16
CA GLY A 108 -29.90 -26.31 16.33
C GLY A 108 -29.17 -24.96 16.40
N TRP A 109 -28.47 -24.69 17.49
CA TRP A 109 -27.55 -23.55 17.57
C TRP A 109 -26.13 -24.04 17.34
N ARG A 110 -25.37 -23.32 16.51
CA ARG A 110 -23.95 -23.59 16.29
C ARG A 110 -23.11 -22.43 16.84
N THR A 111 -22.06 -22.77 17.56
CA THR A 111 -21.04 -21.79 17.96
C THR A 111 -20.07 -21.60 16.80
N ILE A 112 -19.93 -20.35 16.37
CA ILE A 112 -18.96 -19.94 15.36
C ILE A 112 -17.82 -19.23 16.06
N GLU A 113 -16.60 -19.72 15.85
CA GLU A 113 -15.39 -19.02 16.22
C GLU A 113 -14.50 -18.85 14.98
N LYS A 114 -14.15 -17.60 14.67
CA LYS A 114 -13.23 -17.23 13.60
C LYS A 114 -12.17 -16.29 14.15
N ARG A 115 -10.94 -16.46 13.67
CA ARG A 115 -9.78 -15.67 14.10
C ARG A 115 -8.94 -15.26 12.91
N GLY A 116 -8.21 -14.17 13.04
CA GLY A 116 -7.25 -13.78 12.04
C GLY A 116 -7.90 -13.47 10.69
N ARG A 117 -7.28 -13.99 9.62
CA ARG A 117 -7.74 -13.83 8.24
C ARG A 117 -9.05 -14.56 7.94
N ASP A 118 -9.38 -15.62 8.69
CA ASP A 118 -10.60 -16.40 8.49
C ASP A 118 -11.86 -15.57 8.76
N VAL A 119 -11.74 -14.50 9.56
CA VAL A 119 -12.86 -13.56 9.81
C VAL A 119 -13.28 -12.86 8.53
N PHE A 120 -12.33 -12.45 7.68
CA PHE A 120 -12.64 -11.77 6.42
C PHE A 120 -13.37 -12.69 5.44
N GLU A 121 -12.89 -13.93 5.31
CA GLU A 121 -13.51 -14.95 4.48
C GLU A 121 -14.91 -15.31 4.98
N TYR A 122 -15.03 -15.57 6.28
CA TYR A 122 -16.32 -15.91 6.89
C TYR A 122 -17.35 -14.80 6.70
N PHE A 123 -16.99 -13.55 6.98
CA PHE A 123 -17.92 -12.41 6.78
C PHE A 123 -18.29 -12.23 5.31
N TRP A 124 -17.38 -12.54 4.39
CA TRP A 124 -17.66 -12.40 2.96
C TRP A 124 -18.60 -13.49 2.45
N LEU A 125 -18.38 -14.75 2.85
CA LEU A 125 -19.03 -15.91 2.24
C LEU A 125 -20.16 -16.53 3.07
N SER A 126 -20.07 -16.53 4.41
CA SER A 126 -20.86 -17.45 5.24
C SER A 126 -21.52 -16.84 6.47
N LYS A 127 -21.14 -15.62 6.87
CA LYS A 127 -21.78 -14.93 7.99
C LYS A 127 -23.22 -14.59 7.66
N TRP A 128 -24.15 -14.96 8.52
CA TRP A 128 -25.53 -14.50 8.38
C TRP A 128 -25.66 -13.04 8.81
N PHE A 129 -26.16 -12.20 7.91
CA PHE A 129 -26.55 -10.82 8.17
C PHE A 129 -28.06 -10.71 8.21
N SER A 130 -28.58 -9.88 9.11
CA SER A 130 -30.01 -9.61 9.23
C SER A 130 -30.33 -8.16 8.96
N PHE A 131 -31.41 -7.92 8.22
CA PHE A 131 -31.96 -6.58 8.00
C PHE A 131 -33.39 -6.56 8.51
N ARG A 132 -33.77 -5.48 9.21
CA ARG A 132 -35.17 -5.23 9.54
C ARG A 132 -35.92 -4.84 8.28
N GLU A 133 -37.08 -5.43 8.07
CA GLU A 133 -37.93 -5.11 6.93
C GLU A 133 -38.72 -3.81 7.13
N ILE A 134 -39.13 -3.20 6.02
CA ILE A 134 -40.03 -2.05 6.03
C ILE A 134 -41.41 -2.55 5.62
N VAL A 135 -42.34 -2.53 6.57
CA VAL A 135 -43.74 -2.92 6.35
C VAL A 135 -44.58 -1.64 6.48
N ASP A 136 -45.35 -1.31 5.44
CA ASP A 136 -46.20 -0.10 5.38
C ASP A 136 -45.47 1.21 5.69
N GLY A 137 -44.23 1.35 5.20
CA GLY A 137 -43.39 2.53 5.42
C GLY A 137 -42.83 2.68 6.85
N LYS A 138 -42.98 1.65 7.69
CA LYS A 138 -42.41 1.59 9.04
C LYS A 138 -41.44 0.42 9.15
N ILE A 139 -40.38 0.60 9.95
CA ILE A 139 -39.44 -0.48 10.26
C ILE A 139 -40.16 -1.52 11.13
N SER A 140 -40.29 -2.74 10.63
CA SER A 140 -40.80 -3.87 11.40
C SER A 140 -39.75 -4.32 12.40
N PHE A 141 -40.18 -4.59 13.64
CA PHE A 141 -39.31 -5.14 14.68
C PHE A 141 -39.29 -6.67 14.67
N ASP A 142 -40.32 -7.29 14.08
CA ASP A 142 -40.54 -8.73 14.10
C ASP A 142 -40.06 -9.40 12.80
N GLU A 143 -40.15 -8.70 11.66
CA GLU A 143 -39.76 -9.24 10.36
C GLU A 143 -38.30 -8.91 10.01
N LYS A 144 -37.51 -9.96 9.75
CA LYS A 144 -36.12 -9.86 9.35
C LYS A 144 -35.85 -10.67 8.08
N SER A 145 -35.18 -10.04 7.12
CA SER A 145 -34.53 -10.75 6.03
C SER A 145 -33.12 -11.16 6.41
N TRP A 146 -32.70 -12.31 5.90
CA TRP A 146 -31.41 -12.91 6.22
C TRP A 146 -30.63 -13.24 4.96
N TYR A 147 -29.34 -12.94 4.99
CA TYR A 147 -28.44 -13.13 3.85
C TYR A 147 -27.15 -13.79 4.33
N GLU A 148 -26.75 -14.87 3.67
CA GLU A 148 -25.49 -15.57 3.97
C GLU A 148 -24.33 -14.87 3.24
N GLY A 149 -23.40 -14.29 3.98
CA GLY A 149 -22.23 -13.60 3.45
C GLY A 149 -22.55 -12.20 2.89
N MET A 150 -21.55 -11.32 2.96
CA MET A 150 -21.62 -9.99 2.35
C MET A 150 -21.84 -10.05 0.84
N VAL A 151 -21.38 -11.12 0.18
CA VAL A 151 -21.64 -11.38 -1.25
C VAL A 151 -23.14 -11.33 -1.55
N ASN A 152 -23.98 -12.02 -0.77
CA ASN A 152 -25.42 -12.06 -0.98
C ASN A 152 -26.11 -10.78 -0.50
N VAL A 153 -25.59 -10.13 0.56
CA VAL A 153 -26.07 -8.81 0.98
C VAL A 153 -25.96 -7.80 -0.16
N LEU A 154 -24.79 -7.69 -0.80
CA LEU A 154 -24.57 -6.74 -1.89
C LEU A 154 -25.36 -7.11 -3.14
N THR A 155 -25.48 -8.40 -3.45
CA THR A 155 -26.29 -8.90 -4.57
C THR A 155 -27.77 -8.56 -4.40
N SER A 156 -28.31 -8.70 -3.19
CA SER A 156 -29.74 -8.52 -2.93
C SER A 156 -30.14 -7.11 -2.49
N ARG A 157 -29.23 -6.32 -1.91
CA ARG A 157 -29.54 -5.00 -1.34
C ARG A 157 -28.65 -3.85 -1.82
N GLY A 158 -27.57 -4.13 -2.55
CA GLY A 158 -26.74 -3.09 -3.17
C GLY A 158 -25.79 -2.37 -2.21
N SER A 159 -25.18 -1.28 -2.69
CA SER A 159 -24.14 -0.57 -1.93
C SER A 159 -24.65 0.12 -0.66
N GLU A 160 -25.93 0.52 -0.62
CA GLU A 160 -26.52 1.17 0.56
C GLU A 160 -26.50 0.27 1.79
N ALA A 161 -26.69 -1.04 1.60
CA ALA A 161 -26.70 -2.02 2.69
C ALA A 161 -25.34 -2.16 3.36
N TYR A 162 -24.23 -1.88 2.65
CA TYR A 162 -22.88 -1.98 3.19
C TYR A 162 -22.71 -1.11 4.44
N ASN A 163 -23.22 0.13 4.43
CA ASN A 163 -23.07 1.07 5.55
C ASN A 163 -24.15 0.90 6.64
N GLN A 164 -25.12 0.02 6.46
CA GLN A 164 -26.20 -0.23 7.42
C GLN A 164 -25.86 -1.34 8.44
N LEU A 165 -24.86 -2.17 8.14
CA LEU A 165 -24.44 -3.27 8.99
C LEU A 165 -23.41 -2.80 10.01
N ILE A 166 -23.74 -2.90 11.30
CA ILE A 166 -22.80 -2.53 12.37
C ILE A 166 -21.70 -3.58 12.53
N GLU A 167 -21.97 -4.82 12.17
CA GLU A 167 -21.07 -5.97 12.31
C GLU A 167 -19.79 -5.80 11.50
N ILE A 168 -19.83 -5.09 10.36
CA ILE A 168 -18.64 -4.88 9.53
C ILE A 168 -17.65 -3.87 10.12
N THR A 169 -18.06 -3.11 11.14
CA THR A 169 -17.18 -2.16 11.85
C THR A 169 -16.02 -2.87 12.57
N ILE A 170 -16.10 -4.20 12.73
CA ILE A 170 -14.99 -5.04 13.18
C ILE A 170 -13.71 -4.81 12.35
N PHE A 171 -13.84 -4.45 11.07
CA PHE A 171 -12.72 -4.19 10.17
C PHE A 171 -12.22 -2.73 10.19
N ASP A 172 -12.90 -1.82 10.90
CA ASP A 172 -12.56 -0.38 10.86
C ASP A 172 -11.17 -0.09 11.38
N HIS A 173 -10.77 -0.76 12.48
CA HIS A 173 -9.43 -0.59 13.04
C HIS A 173 -8.36 -1.08 12.06
N TYR A 174 -8.59 -2.25 11.45
CA TYR A 174 -7.72 -2.84 10.44
C TYR A 174 -7.51 -1.90 9.25
N PHE A 175 -8.58 -1.37 8.64
CA PHE A 175 -8.48 -0.50 7.47
C PHE A 175 -7.89 0.87 7.79
N ARG A 176 -8.19 1.40 8.98
CA ARG A 176 -7.60 2.66 9.45
C ARG A 176 -6.10 2.53 9.59
N HIS A 177 -5.60 1.41 10.13
CA HIS A 177 -4.18 1.19 10.30
C HIS A 177 -3.48 0.94 8.95
N LEU A 178 -4.06 0.12 8.08
CA LEU A 178 -3.56 -0.11 6.71
C LEU A 178 -3.45 1.20 5.91
N TYR A 179 -4.47 2.06 5.97
CA TYR A 179 -4.44 3.40 5.40
C TYR A 179 -3.27 4.24 5.94
N ARG A 180 -2.99 4.16 7.24
CA ARG A 180 -1.89 4.92 7.87
C ARG A 180 -0.53 4.45 7.38
N ILE A 181 -0.33 3.16 7.16
CA ILE A 181 0.89 2.61 6.58
C ILE A 181 1.13 3.19 5.18
N ILE A 182 0.13 3.09 4.30
CA ILE A 182 0.26 3.61 2.94
C ILE A 182 0.47 5.13 2.94
N LYS A 183 -0.24 5.85 3.80
CA LYS A 183 -0.08 7.30 3.96
C LYS A 183 1.30 7.68 4.49
N PHE A 184 1.91 6.85 5.36
CA PHE A 184 3.25 7.07 5.87
C PHE A 184 4.28 7.00 4.74
N VAL A 185 4.19 6.00 3.87
CA VAL A 185 5.01 5.90 2.66
C VAL A 185 4.78 7.08 1.73
N ASP A 186 3.51 7.41 1.45
CA ASP A 186 3.13 8.48 0.51
C ASP A 186 3.68 9.86 0.91
N LYS A 187 3.64 10.16 2.21
CA LYS A 187 4.06 11.45 2.78
C LYS A 187 5.57 11.59 2.98
N ASN A 188 6.35 10.52 2.83
CA ASN A 188 7.80 10.61 2.95
C ASN A 188 8.35 11.49 1.82
N LYS A 189 9.17 12.49 2.16
CA LYS A 189 9.75 13.45 1.20
C LYS A 189 11.11 13.02 0.66
N GLU A 190 11.80 12.13 1.38
CA GLU A 190 13.12 11.60 1.01
C GLU A 190 13.02 10.52 -0.07
N LEU A 191 11.87 9.83 -0.13
CA LEU A 191 11.59 8.83 -1.15
C LEU A 191 11.08 9.45 -2.44
N ASN A 192 11.59 8.96 -3.56
CA ASN A 192 11.04 9.23 -4.88
C ASN A 192 9.78 8.37 -5.15
N ASP A 193 9.08 8.64 -6.26
CA ASP A 193 7.82 7.95 -6.58
C ASP A 193 7.97 6.46 -6.92
N GLU A 194 9.15 6.01 -7.36
CA GLU A 194 9.47 4.60 -7.60
C GLU A 194 9.68 3.86 -6.28
N GLU A 195 10.53 4.40 -5.40
CA GLU A 195 10.77 3.84 -4.06
C GLU A 195 9.45 3.73 -3.25
N LYS A 196 8.58 4.75 -3.32
CA LYS A 196 7.25 4.69 -2.68
C LYS A 196 6.40 3.55 -3.22
N TYR A 197 6.44 3.32 -4.54
CA TYR A 197 5.72 2.23 -5.15
C TYR A 197 6.28 0.87 -4.71
N ASP A 198 7.59 0.73 -4.56
CA ASP A 198 8.21 -0.50 -4.09
C ASP A 198 7.83 -0.81 -2.64
N TYR A 199 7.89 0.18 -1.75
CA TYR A 199 7.45 0.00 -0.35
C TYR A 199 5.96 -0.31 -0.24
N THR A 200 5.10 0.38 -0.99
CA THR A 200 3.66 0.05 -0.99
C THR A 200 3.37 -1.30 -1.64
N SER A 201 4.21 -1.76 -2.57
CA SER A 201 4.15 -3.12 -3.12
C SER A 201 4.51 -4.18 -2.09
N ILE A 202 5.47 -3.92 -1.19
CA ILE A 202 5.74 -4.77 -0.02
C ILE A 202 4.51 -4.85 0.87
N VAL A 203 3.88 -3.73 1.20
CA VAL A 203 2.64 -3.70 2.01
C VAL A 203 1.54 -4.52 1.33
N ARG A 204 1.31 -4.30 0.02
CA ARG A 204 0.33 -5.06 -0.78
C ARG A 204 0.56 -6.57 -0.74
N ALA A 205 1.81 -7.00 -0.78
CA ALA A 205 2.17 -8.42 -0.75
C ALA A 205 1.79 -9.13 0.58
N THR A 206 1.50 -8.37 1.64
CA THR A 206 1.06 -8.94 2.93
C THR A 206 -0.46 -9.17 3.04
N LEU A 207 -1.24 -8.67 2.08
CA LEU A 207 -2.70 -8.73 2.08
C LEU A 207 -3.21 -10.04 1.47
N SER A 208 -4.11 -10.72 2.16
CA SER A 208 -4.79 -11.90 1.64
C SER A 208 -5.91 -11.56 0.66
N ARG A 209 -6.41 -12.58 -0.04
CA ARG A 209 -7.48 -12.46 -1.05
C ARG A 209 -8.71 -11.72 -0.52
N PHE A 210 -9.21 -12.06 0.66
CA PHE A 210 -10.41 -11.43 1.23
C PHE A 210 -10.10 -10.08 1.87
N GLU A 211 -8.89 -9.85 2.37
CA GLU A 211 -8.47 -8.50 2.77
C GLU A 211 -8.55 -7.52 1.58
N LEU A 212 -8.15 -7.96 0.37
CA LEU A 212 -8.27 -7.16 -0.86
C LEU A 212 -9.73 -6.95 -1.28
N VAL A 213 -10.59 -7.97 -1.17
CA VAL A 213 -12.04 -7.84 -1.45
C VAL A 213 -12.69 -6.84 -0.51
N TRP A 214 -12.44 -6.94 0.79
CA TRP A 214 -12.95 -5.97 1.75
C TRP A 214 -12.36 -4.57 1.55
N LEU A 215 -11.09 -4.46 1.16
CA LEU A 215 -10.47 -3.17 0.82
C LEU A 215 -11.16 -2.51 -0.37
N TYR A 216 -11.51 -3.30 -1.41
CA TYR A 216 -12.26 -2.86 -2.58
C TYR A 216 -13.59 -2.24 -2.18
N TYR A 217 -14.43 -2.98 -1.44
CA TYR A 217 -15.76 -2.50 -1.07
C TYR A 217 -15.73 -1.39 -0.01
N ASN A 218 -14.84 -1.46 0.98
CA ASN A 218 -14.65 -0.40 1.97
C ASN A 218 -14.26 0.93 1.32
N SER A 219 -13.52 0.88 0.21
CA SER A 219 -13.07 2.07 -0.51
C SER A 219 -13.97 2.48 -1.68
N LEU A 220 -14.98 1.69 -2.05
CA LEU A 220 -16.05 2.13 -2.96
C LEU A 220 -17.27 2.69 -2.23
N TYR A 221 -17.71 2.02 -1.17
CA TYR A 221 -18.97 2.31 -0.49
C TYR A 221 -18.78 2.85 0.92
N GLY A 222 -17.72 2.41 1.59
CA GLY A 222 -17.45 2.73 3.00
C GLY A 222 -16.61 3.97 3.24
N THR A 223 -16.04 4.02 4.45
CA THR A 223 -15.23 5.15 4.95
C THR A 223 -13.93 5.37 4.17
N GLY A 224 -13.44 4.35 3.47
CA GLY A 224 -12.23 4.40 2.65
C GLY A 224 -12.38 5.26 1.38
N LYS A 225 -13.60 5.52 0.92
CA LYS A 225 -13.89 6.18 -0.37
C LYS A 225 -13.22 7.55 -0.55
N SER A 226 -13.22 8.37 0.48
CA SER A 226 -12.70 9.75 0.37
C SER A 226 -11.17 9.84 0.51
N LYS A 227 -10.56 8.97 1.31
CA LYS A 227 -9.15 9.11 1.74
C LYS A 227 -8.26 7.96 1.30
N PHE A 228 -8.76 6.73 1.30
CA PHE A 228 -7.95 5.55 1.00
C PHE A 228 -7.99 5.20 -0.50
N LYS A 229 -9.15 5.32 -1.14
CA LYS A 229 -9.29 5.13 -2.60
C LYS A 229 -8.23 5.86 -3.45
N PRO A 230 -7.92 7.15 -3.22
CA PRO A 230 -6.87 7.83 -4.00
C PRO A 230 -5.49 7.19 -3.85
N LEU A 231 -5.15 6.65 -2.67
CA LEU A 231 -3.89 5.96 -2.45
C LEU A 231 -3.90 4.56 -3.09
N ILE A 232 -5.03 3.85 -3.03
CA ILE A 232 -5.23 2.58 -3.73
C ILE A 232 -4.96 2.76 -5.22
N GLU A 233 -5.51 3.81 -5.83
CA GLU A 233 -5.33 4.15 -7.24
C GLU A 233 -3.92 4.62 -7.58
N LYS A 234 -3.25 5.34 -6.67
CA LYS A 234 -1.87 5.82 -6.88
C LYS A 234 -0.85 4.68 -6.88
N TYR A 235 -1.06 3.67 -6.04
CA TYR A 235 -0.10 2.60 -5.77
C TYR A 235 -0.51 1.23 -6.31
N ALA A 236 -1.59 1.15 -7.09
CA ALA A 236 -2.14 -0.10 -7.61
C ALA A 236 -2.34 -1.16 -6.51
N LEU A 237 -2.92 -0.78 -5.37
CA LEU A 237 -3.02 -1.68 -4.22
C LEU A 237 -3.90 -2.90 -4.48
N LEU A 238 -4.79 -2.84 -5.47
CA LEU A 238 -5.68 -3.93 -5.87
C LEU A 238 -5.14 -4.75 -7.05
N LYS A 239 -3.86 -4.58 -7.43
CA LYS A 239 -3.23 -5.30 -8.56
C LYS A 239 -3.36 -6.82 -8.49
N ASN A 240 -3.40 -7.39 -7.29
CA ASN A 240 -3.50 -8.83 -7.05
C ASN A 240 -4.91 -9.27 -6.62
N LEU A 241 -5.91 -8.38 -6.72
CA LEU A 241 -7.30 -8.74 -6.50
C LEU A 241 -7.72 -9.69 -7.62
N ARG A 242 -8.33 -10.82 -7.25
CA ARG A 242 -9.00 -11.70 -8.20
C ARG A 242 -10.45 -11.25 -8.28
N ASP A 243 -10.86 -10.82 -9.46
CA ASP A 243 -12.19 -10.32 -9.79
C ASP A 243 -13.29 -11.36 -9.55
N GLU A 244 -12.99 -12.65 -9.71
CA GLU A 244 -13.89 -13.76 -9.39
C GLU A 244 -14.43 -13.79 -7.93
N PHE A 245 -13.78 -13.08 -7.00
CA PHE A 245 -14.28 -12.94 -5.62
C PHE A 245 -15.21 -11.74 -5.42
N LEU A 246 -15.33 -10.86 -6.42
CA LEU A 246 -16.29 -9.76 -6.40
C LEU A 246 -17.66 -10.25 -6.84
N THR A 247 -18.70 -9.56 -6.38
CA THR A 247 -20.09 -9.93 -6.71
C THR A 247 -20.62 -9.14 -7.90
N ILE A 248 -21.86 -9.43 -8.27
CA ILE A 248 -22.71 -8.57 -9.09
C ILE A 248 -23.70 -7.91 -8.13
N SER A 249 -23.43 -6.67 -7.70
CA SER A 249 -24.28 -6.00 -6.72
C SER A 249 -25.65 -5.63 -7.31
N LYS A 250 -26.65 -5.42 -6.45
CA LYS A 250 -27.99 -4.97 -6.86
C LYS A 250 -27.93 -3.72 -7.74
N ASP A 251 -27.03 -2.78 -7.41
CA ASP A 251 -26.82 -1.54 -8.16
C ASP A 251 -26.41 -1.80 -9.61
N VAL A 252 -25.77 -2.94 -9.88
CA VAL A 252 -25.41 -3.39 -11.24
C VAL A 252 -26.56 -4.15 -11.88
N ILE A 253 -27.22 -5.05 -11.13
CA ILE A 253 -28.36 -5.83 -11.60
C ILE A 253 -29.50 -4.92 -12.06
N GLU A 254 -29.82 -3.87 -11.31
CA GLU A 254 -30.91 -2.93 -11.61
C GLU A 254 -30.67 -2.08 -12.87
N LYS A 255 -29.42 -1.95 -13.34
CA LYS A 255 -29.12 -1.34 -14.64
C LYS A 255 -29.54 -2.23 -15.82
N ASP A 256 -29.86 -3.49 -15.55
CA ASP A 256 -30.40 -4.48 -16.48
C ASP A 256 -29.57 -4.59 -17.78
N TYR A 257 -28.24 -4.60 -17.63
CA TYR A 257 -27.32 -4.70 -18.76
C TYR A 257 -27.54 -5.97 -19.59
N PHE A 258 -28.00 -7.05 -18.94
CA PHE A 258 -28.33 -8.28 -19.64
C PHE A 258 -29.46 -8.08 -20.63
N ARG A 259 -30.59 -7.45 -20.25
CA ARG A 259 -31.66 -7.20 -21.23
C ARG A 259 -31.26 -6.15 -22.26
N LYS A 260 -30.54 -5.12 -21.87
CA LYS A 260 -30.20 -4.00 -22.76
C LYS A 260 -29.12 -4.35 -23.79
N TYR A 261 -28.19 -5.25 -23.44
CA TYR A 261 -27.01 -5.53 -24.25
C TYR A 261 -26.64 -7.02 -24.38
N GLN A 262 -27.40 -7.94 -23.75
CA GLN A 262 -27.09 -9.38 -23.68
C GLN A 262 -25.75 -9.69 -23.00
N MET A 263 -25.39 -8.92 -21.96
CA MET A 263 -24.11 -9.01 -21.26
C MET A 263 -24.29 -9.13 -19.76
N ILE A 264 -23.48 -9.99 -19.13
CA ILE A 264 -23.32 -10.04 -17.67
C ILE A 264 -22.02 -9.32 -17.33
N ILE A 265 -22.10 -8.38 -16.39
CA ILE A 265 -20.98 -7.54 -15.96
C ILE A 265 -20.99 -7.57 -14.45
N ASP A 266 -19.83 -7.86 -13.87
CA ASP A 266 -19.62 -7.88 -12.44
C ASP A 266 -19.29 -6.49 -11.88
N ASP A 267 -19.16 -6.41 -10.55
CA ASP A 267 -18.75 -5.16 -9.91
C ASP A 267 -17.35 -4.72 -10.37
N TYR A 268 -16.43 -5.64 -10.67
CA TYR A 268 -15.10 -5.29 -11.16
C TYR A 268 -15.20 -4.45 -12.42
N GLN A 269 -15.88 -4.96 -13.43
CA GLN A 269 -16.06 -4.31 -14.72
C GLN A 269 -16.92 -3.05 -14.61
N ASN A 270 -18.03 -3.09 -13.85
CA ASN A 270 -18.94 -1.94 -13.72
C ASN A 270 -18.28 -0.74 -13.02
N TYR A 271 -17.44 -0.98 -11.99
CA TYR A 271 -16.77 0.08 -11.23
C TYR A 271 -15.34 0.34 -11.70
N LEU A 272 -14.92 -0.14 -12.87
CA LEU A 272 -13.66 0.24 -13.50
C LEU A 272 -13.85 1.44 -14.43
N THR A 273 -12.91 2.39 -14.42
CA THR A 273 -12.92 3.54 -15.33
C THR A 273 -11.52 3.98 -15.75
N THR A 274 -11.42 4.59 -16.93
CA THR A 274 -10.23 5.31 -17.39
C THR A 274 -10.29 6.80 -17.11
N ASP A 275 -11.43 7.34 -16.66
CA ASP A 275 -11.56 8.74 -16.25
C ASP A 275 -11.10 8.91 -14.80
N LYS A 276 -10.02 9.68 -14.59
CA LYS A 276 -9.50 10.00 -13.25
C LYS A 276 -10.44 10.90 -12.43
N ASN A 277 -11.39 11.57 -13.07
CA ASN A 277 -12.31 12.49 -12.40
C ASN A 277 -13.56 11.78 -11.86
N ASP A 278 -13.87 10.57 -12.33
CA ASP A 278 -14.99 9.79 -11.83
C ASP A 278 -14.65 9.21 -10.45
N LYS A 279 -15.25 9.82 -9.42
CA LYS A 279 -15.08 9.39 -8.02
C LYS A 279 -15.99 8.24 -7.63
N SER A 280 -16.95 7.87 -8.47
CA SER A 280 -17.90 6.77 -8.20
C SER A 280 -17.30 5.41 -8.53
N LYS A 281 -16.31 5.36 -9.42
CA LYS A 281 -15.61 4.16 -9.90
C LYS A 281 -14.12 4.20 -9.56
N TYR A 282 -13.44 3.06 -9.63
CA TYR A 282 -11.98 2.99 -9.56
C TYR A 282 -11.33 3.37 -10.86
N TYR A 283 -10.42 4.34 -10.81
CA TYR A 283 -9.47 4.54 -11.89
C TYR A 283 -8.62 3.28 -12.06
N ILE A 284 -8.34 2.90 -13.32
CA ILE A 284 -7.57 1.70 -13.69
C ILE A 284 -6.21 1.57 -12.97
N GLY A 285 -5.64 2.69 -12.51
CA GLY A 285 -4.46 2.75 -11.64
C GLY A 285 -4.58 1.95 -10.33
N ALA A 286 -5.79 1.63 -9.86
CA ALA A 286 -6.01 0.77 -8.70
C ALA A 286 -5.53 -0.67 -8.93
N PHE A 287 -5.55 -1.14 -10.17
CA PHE A 287 -5.21 -2.52 -10.56
C PHE A 287 -3.91 -2.59 -11.36
N TYR A 288 -3.57 -1.54 -12.10
CA TYR A 288 -2.40 -1.53 -12.98
C TYR A 288 -1.43 -0.42 -12.60
N ASN A 289 -0.14 -0.75 -12.52
CA ASN A 289 0.89 0.24 -12.21
C ASN A 289 1.19 1.10 -13.43
N SER A 290 0.85 2.39 -13.37
CA SER A 290 1.14 3.35 -14.45
C SER A 290 2.62 3.50 -14.82
N ARG A 291 3.55 3.05 -13.97
CA ARG A 291 4.99 3.06 -14.25
C ARG A 291 5.40 1.94 -15.22
N ASP A 292 4.67 0.82 -15.21
CA ASP A 292 4.80 -0.22 -16.23
C ASP A 292 3.95 0.17 -17.44
N LYS A 293 4.52 1.03 -18.29
CA LYS A 293 3.80 1.69 -19.39
C LYS A 293 3.14 0.69 -20.34
N GLU A 294 3.83 -0.42 -20.64
CA GLU A 294 3.33 -1.42 -21.58
C GLU A 294 2.08 -2.12 -21.03
N SER A 295 2.14 -2.67 -19.81
CA SER A 295 0.97 -3.32 -19.22
C SER A 295 -0.17 -2.35 -18.94
N PHE A 296 0.17 -1.09 -18.58
CA PHE A 296 -0.82 -0.07 -18.30
C PHE A 296 -1.58 0.39 -19.55
N ILE A 297 -0.88 0.64 -20.66
CA ILE A 297 -1.51 1.01 -21.93
C ILE A 297 -2.38 -0.14 -22.44
N LYS A 298 -1.86 -1.37 -22.39
CA LYS A 298 -2.62 -2.56 -22.76
C LYS A 298 -3.91 -2.69 -21.95
N ALA A 299 -3.85 -2.51 -20.63
CA ALA A 299 -5.03 -2.55 -19.78
C ALA A 299 -6.07 -1.47 -20.13
N ILE A 300 -5.63 -0.27 -20.52
CA ILE A 300 -6.53 0.79 -21.00
C ILE A 300 -7.21 0.40 -22.31
N GLU A 301 -6.46 -0.17 -23.25
CA GLU A 301 -7.00 -0.63 -24.53
C GLU A 301 -7.99 -1.78 -24.34
N ASP A 302 -7.63 -2.78 -23.52
CA ASP A 302 -8.49 -3.90 -23.15
C ASP A 302 -9.80 -3.39 -22.52
N PHE A 303 -9.71 -2.44 -21.58
CA PHE A 303 -10.89 -1.80 -21.00
C PHE A 303 -11.74 -1.07 -22.04
N LYS A 304 -11.14 -0.26 -22.92
CA LYS A 304 -11.89 0.49 -23.97
C LYS A 304 -12.62 -0.43 -24.94
N ASN A 305 -12.09 -1.62 -25.17
CA ASN A 305 -12.71 -2.66 -26.00
C ASN A 305 -13.71 -3.52 -25.23
N SER A 306 -13.70 -3.44 -23.90
CA SER A 306 -14.57 -4.21 -23.03
C SER A 306 -16.04 -3.79 -23.16
N PRO A 307 -16.97 -4.69 -22.82
CA PRO A 307 -18.38 -4.39 -22.64
C PRO A 307 -18.64 -3.18 -21.75
N ALA A 308 -17.94 -3.09 -20.63
CA ALA A 308 -18.14 -2.05 -19.62
C ALA A 308 -17.88 -0.64 -20.17
N ALA A 309 -16.84 -0.45 -20.99
CA ALA A 309 -16.54 0.86 -21.58
C ALA A 309 -17.59 1.34 -22.61
N LYS A 310 -18.40 0.43 -23.17
CA LYS A 310 -19.51 0.78 -24.07
C LYS A 310 -20.76 1.25 -23.31
N LEU A 311 -20.83 0.97 -22.00
CA LEU A 311 -21.97 1.32 -21.14
C LEU A 311 -21.84 2.72 -20.52
N ASP A 312 -20.63 3.25 -20.48
CA ASP A 312 -20.33 4.60 -19.99
C ASP A 312 -20.48 5.70 -21.06
N LYS A 313 -20.91 5.33 -22.28
CA LYS A 313 -21.19 6.24 -23.41
C LYS A 313 -22.68 6.41 -23.66
#